data_AF-X6KUJ5-F1
#
_entry.id   AF-X6KUJ5-F1
#
_cell.length_a   1.000
_cell.length_b   1.000
_cell.length_c   1.000
_cell.angle_alpha   90.00
_cell.angle_beta   90.00
_cell.angle_gamma   90.00
#
_symmetry.space_group_name_H-M   'P 1'
#
loop_
_entity.id
_entity.type
_entity.pdbx_description
1 polymer ?
#
loop_
_entity_poly.entity_id
_entity_poly.type
_entity_poly.pdbx_seq_one_letter_code
_entity_poly.pdbx_strand_id
1 'polypeptide(L)'
;MSQDTTTEALRAICTDGAAAPKPRPATQSGTPSRKTAARRKARSRRTRLPLALAALAEGGITGNSAYAPALRGLARMGVIVKPLYFWSPVALFVFSVVVFSLAMGGTALACLSLGVMPTPVRGMLNAGPTVFTLLIAGMSVVFTAIHWLRARAIGLPRWRDL
;
A
#
# COMPACT_ATOMS: atom_id res chain seq x y z
N MET A 1 -5.24 -29.39 -52.15
CA MET A 1 -6.33 -30.23 -52.71
C MET A 1 -6.88 -31.08 -51.56
N SER A 2 -8.20 -31.32 -51.54
CA SER A 2 -9.06 -31.81 -50.42
C SER A 2 -9.34 -30.75 -49.36
N GLN A 3 -10.41 -29.94 -49.38
CA GLN A 3 -11.87 -30.15 -49.58
C GLN A 3 -12.56 -31.05 -48.54
N ASP A 4 -13.36 -30.36 -47.72
CA ASP A 4 -14.76 -30.62 -47.34
C ASP A 4 -15.15 -31.99 -46.80
N THR A 5 -15.71 -32.02 -45.58
CA THR A 5 -16.98 -32.68 -45.21
C THR A 5 -17.11 -32.83 -43.69
N THR A 6 -17.76 -31.88 -43.00
CA THR A 6 -18.56 -32.19 -41.78
C THR A 6 -19.38 -30.96 -41.38
N THR A 7 -20.27 -30.55 -42.29
CA THR A 7 -21.22 -29.44 -42.07
C THR A 7 -22.63 -29.93 -42.39
N GLU A 8 -23.10 -31.06 -41.83
CA GLU A 8 -24.42 -31.57 -42.23
C GLU A 8 -25.16 -32.50 -41.25
N ALA A 9 -24.82 -32.54 -39.96
CA ALA A 9 -25.36 -33.60 -39.07
C ALA A 9 -26.23 -33.17 -37.87
N LEU A 10 -26.54 -31.89 -37.65
CA LEU A 10 -27.34 -31.48 -36.47
C LEU A 10 -28.39 -30.40 -36.79
N ARG A 11 -29.09 -30.60 -37.91
CA ARG A 11 -30.23 -29.78 -38.37
C ARG A 11 -31.56 -30.52 -38.20
N ALA A 12 -31.76 -31.19 -37.08
CA ALA A 12 -32.92 -32.04 -36.86
C ALA A 12 -33.42 -32.05 -35.41
N ILE A 13 -33.70 -30.88 -34.81
CA ILE A 13 -34.58 -30.79 -33.63
C ILE A 13 -35.40 -29.50 -33.74
N CYS A 14 -36.37 -29.51 -34.65
CA CYS A 14 -37.56 -28.66 -34.57
C CYS A 14 -38.69 -29.49 -33.95
N THR A 15 -39.64 -28.78 -33.35
CA THR A 15 -40.95 -29.19 -32.81
C THR A 15 -40.96 -29.80 -31.41
N ASP A 16 -41.26 -28.98 -30.40
CA ASP A 16 -42.62 -28.99 -29.86
C ASP A 16 -42.93 -27.74 -29.03
N GLY A 17 -44.10 -27.17 -29.31
CA GLY A 17 -44.65 -26.03 -28.60
C GLY A 17 -45.33 -26.47 -27.30
N ALA A 18 -45.11 -25.71 -26.23
CA ALA A 18 -45.93 -25.79 -25.04
C ALA A 18 -46.00 -24.43 -24.32
N ALA A 19 -47.21 -23.86 -24.34
CA ALA A 19 -47.86 -22.95 -23.39
C ALA A 19 -47.00 -21.98 -22.55
N ALA A 20 -47.22 -20.69 -22.78
CA ALA A 20 -46.75 -19.60 -21.94
C ALA A 20 -47.44 -19.60 -20.54
N PRO A 21 -46.68 -19.67 -19.43
CA PRO A 21 -47.24 -19.50 -18.09
C PRO A 21 -47.29 -18.03 -17.66
N LYS A 22 -48.47 -17.66 -17.15
CA LYS A 22 -48.89 -16.37 -16.57
C LYS A 22 -47.91 -15.84 -15.50
N PRO A 23 -47.50 -14.55 -15.53
CA PRO A 23 -46.60 -14.00 -14.52
C PRO A 23 -47.33 -13.83 -13.17
N ARG A 24 -46.81 -14.48 -12.11
CA ARG A 24 -47.20 -14.20 -10.72
C ARG A 24 -46.46 -12.96 -10.21
N PRO A 25 -47.12 -12.09 -9.41
CA PRO A 25 -46.45 -10.99 -8.73
C PRO A 25 -45.45 -11.51 -7.70
N ALA A 26 -44.25 -10.94 -7.73
CA ALA A 26 -43.15 -11.32 -6.86
C ALA A 26 -43.42 -10.90 -5.41
N THR A 27 -43.71 -11.88 -4.55
CA THR A 27 -43.53 -11.77 -3.10
C THR A 27 -42.07 -11.44 -2.83
N GLN A 28 -41.80 -10.19 -2.42
CA GLN A 28 -40.48 -9.76 -1.97
C GLN A 28 -40.18 -10.37 -0.60
N SER A 29 -39.78 -11.65 -0.60
CA SER A 29 -39.01 -12.24 0.48
C SER A 29 -37.72 -11.44 0.61
N GLY A 30 -37.65 -10.62 1.66
CA GLY A 30 -36.48 -9.83 2.05
C GLY A 30 -35.27 -10.72 2.26
N THR A 31 -34.58 -11.02 1.16
CA THR A 31 -33.25 -11.60 1.18
C THR A 31 -32.34 -10.51 1.75
N PRO A 32 -31.60 -10.75 2.85
CA PRO A 32 -30.65 -9.77 3.35
C PRO A 32 -29.73 -9.38 2.19
N SER A 33 -29.80 -8.10 1.84
CA SER A 33 -29.21 -7.53 0.63
C SER A 33 -27.78 -8.02 0.40
N ARG A 34 -27.59 -8.78 -0.68
CA ARG A 34 -26.30 -9.26 -1.19
C ARG A 34 -25.31 -8.10 -1.42
N LYS A 35 -25.79 -6.85 -1.55
CA LYS A 35 -24.96 -5.64 -1.61
C LYS A 35 -24.24 -5.34 -0.30
N THR A 36 -24.82 -5.67 0.86
CA THR A 36 -24.18 -5.49 2.16
C THR A 36 -23.01 -6.47 2.32
N ALA A 37 -23.11 -7.69 1.77
CA ALA A 37 -22.08 -8.75 1.73
C ALA A 37 -21.00 -8.60 0.62
N ALA A 38 -21.28 -7.85 -0.45
CA ALA A 38 -20.28 -7.51 -1.49
C ALA A 38 -19.43 -6.27 -1.12
N ARG A 39 -20.04 -5.25 -0.48
CA ARG A 39 -19.31 -4.11 0.16
C ARG A 39 -18.50 -4.56 1.39
N ARG A 40 -18.88 -5.71 1.95
CA ARG A 40 -18.17 -6.53 2.94
C ARG A 40 -16.84 -7.12 2.42
N LYS A 41 -16.38 -6.89 1.18
CA LYS A 41 -15.18 -7.54 0.60
C LYS A 41 -14.18 -6.61 -0.11
N ALA A 42 -14.29 -5.31 0.06
CA ALA A 42 -13.16 -4.37 -0.07
C ALA A 42 -12.06 -4.57 1.02
N ARG A 43 -11.91 -5.79 1.58
CA ARG A 43 -12.03 -5.99 3.04
C ARG A 43 -11.06 -7.02 3.66
N SER A 44 -9.74 -6.75 3.66
CA SER A 44 -8.82 -7.03 4.79
C SER A 44 -7.44 -6.45 4.45
N ARG A 45 -6.72 -5.90 5.43
CA ARG A 45 -5.35 -5.38 5.22
C ARG A 45 -4.40 -6.47 4.68
N ARG A 46 -4.71 -7.73 5.00
CA ARG A 46 -3.96 -8.94 4.62
C ARG A 46 -4.05 -9.27 3.13
N THR A 47 -5.22 -9.05 2.50
CA THR A 47 -5.41 -9.30 1.06
C THR A 47 -4.83 -8.19 0.19
N ARG A 48 -4.74 -6.96 0.71
CA ARG A 48 -4.15 -5.81 -0.03
C ARG A 48 -2.62 -5.84 -0.07
N LEU A 49 -1.99 -6.42 0.96
CA LEU A 49 -0.55 -6.49 1.06
C LEU A 49 0.13 -7.20 -0.14
N PRO A 50 -0.28 -8.41 -0.57
CA PRO A 50 0.35 -9.05 -1.71
C PRO A 50 0.16 -8.27 -3.02
N LEU A 51 -1.01 -7.65 -3.25
CA LEU A 51 -1.25 -6.80 -4.41
C LEU A 51 -0.36 -5.56 -4.41
N ALA A 52 -0.18 -4.93 -3.25
CA ALA A 52 0.71 -3.79 -3.09
C ALA A 52 2.18 -4.16 -3.35
N LEU A 53 2.61 -5.34 -2.91
CA LEU A 53 3.96 -5.84 -3.16
C LEU A 53 4.18 -6.20 -4.63
N ALA A 54 3.17 -6.74 -5.30
CA ALA A 54 3.22 -7.00 -6.74
C ALA A 54 3.37 -5.69 -7.54
N ALA A 55 2.54 -4.67 -7.24
CA ALA A 55 2.64 -3.36 -7.88
C ALA A 55 3.99 -2.67 -7.62
N LEU A 56 4.59 -2.86 -6.44
CA LEU A 56 5.95 -2.36 -6.17
C LEU A 56 7.01 -3.10 -6.96
N ALA A 57 6.87 -4.41 -7.12
CA ALA A 57 7.79 -5.23 -7.89
C ALA A 57 7.77 -4.87 -9.38
N GLU A 58 6.60 -4.56 -9.95
CA GLU A 58 6.45 -4.02 -11.32
C GLU A 58 7.21 -2.69 -11.48
N GLY A 59 7.24 -1.87 -10.43
CA GLY A 59 8.03 -0.64 -10.35
C GLY A 59 9.53 -0.82 -10.10
N GLY A 60 10.04 -2.06 -10.11
CA GLY A 60 11.44 -2.37 -9.81
C GLY A 60 11.81 -2.29 -8.31
N ILE A 61 10.83 -2.10 -7.41
CA ILE A 61 11.04 -2.06 -5.96
C ILE A 61 10.70 -3.44 -5.39
N THR A 62 11.71 -4.30 -5.27
CA THR A 62 11.51 -5.68 -4.80
C THR A 62 12.00 -5.90 -3.36
N GLY A 63 11.33 -6.83 -2.67
CA GLY A 63 11.77 -7.41 -1.41
C GLY A 63 12.08 -6.40 -0.30
N ASN A 64 13.32 -6.41 0.17
CA ASN A 64 13.78 -5.60 1.31
C ASN A 64 13.66 -4.09 1.06
N SER A 65 13.74 -3.63 -0.19
CA SER A 65 13.66 -2.19 -0.52
C SER A 65 12.26 -1.60 -0.30
N ALA A 66 11.20 -2.44 -0.30
CA ALA A 66 9.82 -2.00 -0.10
C ALA A 66 9.51 -1.54 1.34
N TYR A 67 10.34 -1.95 2.31
CA TYR A 67 10.15 -1.63 3.74
C TYR A 67 11.36 -0.88 4.29
N ALA A 68 11.08 0.19 5.05
CA ALA A 68 12.10 0.86 5.87
C ALA A 68 12.73 -0.14 6.86
N PRO A 69 14.03 0.00 7.20
CA PRO A 69 14.72 -0.93 8.10
C PRO A 69 13.98 -1.22 9.40
N ALA A 70 13.42 -0.19 10.05
CA ALA A 70 12.63 -0.33 11.27
C ALA A 70 11.35 -1.16 11.07
N LEU A 71 10.70 -1.02 9.90
CA LEU A 71 9.46 -1.75 9.60
C LEU A 71 9.71 -3.20 9.20
N ARG A 72 10.94 -3.55 8.77
CA ARG A 72 11.32 -4.95 8.47
C ARG A 72 11.25 -5.82 9.70
N GLY A 73 11.67 -5.31 10.87
CA GLY A 73 11.56 -6.03 12.14
C GLY A 73 10.10 -6.36 12.46
N LEU A 74 9.21 -5.38 12.34
CA LEU A 74 7.77 -5.58 12.56
C LEU A 74 7.17 -6.58 11.56
N ALA A 75 7.55 -6.48 10.28
CA ALA A 75 7.09 -7.43 9.27
C ALA A 75 7.54 -8.88 9.58
N ARG A 76 8.76 -9.06 10.07
CA ARG A 76 9.27 -10.38 10.53
C ARG A 76 8.51 -10.92 11.73
N MET A 77 8.04 -10.05 12.62
CA MET A 77 7.17 -10.42 13.76
C MET A 77 5.71 -10.71 13.35
N GLY A 78 5.41 -10.77 12.05
CA GLY A 78 4.07 -11.07 11.54
C GLY A 78 3.10 -9.89 11.55
N VAL A 79 3.58 -8.68 11.87
CA VAL A 79 2.75 -7.47 11.82
C VAL A 79 2.54 -7.06 10.36
N ILE A 80 1.28 -6.97 9.95
CA ILE A 80 0.91 -6.50 8.59
C ILE A 80 1.08 -4.98 8.52
N VAL A 81 2.28 -4.56 8.13
CA VAL A 81 2.64 -3.16 7.94
C VAL A 81 2.38 -2.74 6.49
N LYS A 82 1.78 -1.57 6.31
CA LYS A 82 1.60 -0.98 4.97
C LYS A 82 2.97 -0.55 4.41
N PRO A 83 3.36 -0.92 3.18
CA PRO A 83 4.65 -0.50 2.60
C PRO A 83 4.75 1.03 2.49
N LEU A 84 5.95 1.58 2.65
CA LEU A 84 6.15 3.02 2.86
C LEU A 84 5.64 3.87 1.68
N TYR A 85 5.80 3.40 0.45
CA TYR A 85 5.36 4.09 -0.77
C TYR A 85 3.83 4.29 -0.87
N PHE A 86 3.04 3.54 -0.10
CA PHE A 86 1.58 3.69 -0.05
C PHE A 86 1.10 4.64 1.06
N TRP A 87 2.01 5.24 1.83
CA TRP A 87 1.67 6.17 2.91
C TRP A 87 1.27 7.54 2.34
N SER A 88 0.44 8.28 3.09
CA SER A 88 0.14 9.65 2.71
C SER A 88 1.39 10.53 2.93
N PRO A 89 1.55 11.65 2.21
CA PRO A 89 2.66 12.59 2.42
C PRO A 89 2.76 13.04 3.88
N VAL A 90 1.63 13.30 4.52
CA VAL A 90 1.56 13.66 5.95
C VAL A 90 2.12 12.55 6.84
N ALA A 91 1.77 11.29 6.56
CA ALA A 91 2.26 10.16 7.35
C ALA A 91 3.77 9.92 7.12
N LEU A 92 4.27 10.12 5.89
CA LEU A 92 5.70 10.08 5.59
C LEU A 92 6.46 11.19 6.33
N PHE A 93 5.90 12.40 6.36
CA PHE A 93 6.48 13.53 7.08
C PHE A 93 6.56 13.26 8.58
N VAL A 94 5.45 12.87 9.21
CA VAL A 94 5.44 12.54 10.65
C VAL A 94 6.39 11.39 10.97
N PHE A 95 6.40 10.33 10.15
CA PHE A 95 7.31 9.21 10.32
C PHE A 95 8.78 9.64 10.25
N SER A 96 9.15 10.44 9.25
CA SER A 96 10.52 10.94 9.09
C SER A 96 10.93 11.88 10.21
N VAL A 97 10.04 12.76 10.69
CA VAL A 97 10.30 13.60 11.87
C VAL A 97 10.63 12.73 13.08
N VAL A 98 9.84 11.70 13.35
CA VAL A 98 10.10 10.78 14.48
C VAL A 98 11.42 10.04 14.31
N VAL A 99 11.68 9.45 13.14
CA VAL A 99 12.90 8.68 12.89
C VAL A 99 14.14 9.57 12.98
N PHE A 100 14.13 10.76 12.36
CA PHE A 100 15.27 11.68 12.43
C PHE A 100 15.46 12.28 13.82
N SER A 101 14.38 12.55 14.56
CA SER A 101 14.46 12.99 15.96
C SER A 101 15.10 11.92 16.85
N LEU A 102 14.69 10.66 16.71
CA LEU A 102 15.27 9.55 17.47
C LEU A 102 16.72 9.30 17.06
N ALA A 103 17.03 9.34 15.76
CA ALA A 103 18.38 9.12 15.28
C ALA A 103 19.33 10.23 15.74
N MET A 104 19.01 11.50 15.47
CA MET A 104 19.90 12.62 15.83
C MET A 104 19.85 12.95 17.31
N GLY A 105 18.67 12.97 17.92
CA GLY A 105 18.51 13.21 19.36
C GLY A 105 19.08 12.08 20.20
N GLY A 106 18.86 10.83 19.79
CA GLY A 106 19.48 9.66 20.42
C GLY A 106 21.00 9.67 20.29
N THR A 107 21.53 10.04 19.12
CA THR A 107 22.99 10.20 18.94
C THR A 107 23.54 11.31 19.84
N ALA A 108 22.88 12.47 19.90
CA ALA A 108 23.30 13.57 20.77
C ALA A 108 23.29 13.16 22.25
N LEU A 109 22.22 12.48 22.70
CA LEU A 109 22.12 11.98 24.07
C LEU A 109 23.19 10.93 24.38
N ALA A 110 23.48 10.02 23.45
CA ALA A 110 24.53 9.03 23.59
C ALA A 110 25.92 9.69 23.68
N CYS A 111 26.21 10.67 22.83
CA CYS A 111 27.45 11.43 22.88
C CYS A 111 27.63 12.16 24.23
N LEU A 112 26.58 12.79 24.74
CA LEU A 112 26.60 13.43 26.05
C LEU A 112 26.84 12.42 27.18
N SER A 113 26.18 11.26 27.12
CA SER A 113 26.29 10.21 28.13
C SER A 113 27.67 9.55 28.17
N LEU A 114 28.33 9.43 27.01
CA LEU A 114 29.66 8.83 26.87
C LEU A 114 30.80 9.84 27.09
N GLY A 115 30.51 11.13 27.21
CA GLY A 115 31.53 12.19 27.31
C GLY A 115 32.33 12.40 26.02
N VAL A 116 32.01 11.68 24.94
CA VAL A 116 32.64 11.82 23.62
C VAL A 116 31.73 12.67 22.75
N MET A 117 32.18 13.87 22.41
CA MET A 117 31.38 14.84 21.68
C MET A 117 32.04 15.17 20.34
N PRO A 118 31.70 14.44 19.26
CA PRO A 118 32.21 14.72 17.93
C PRO A 118 31.91 16.16 17.53
N THR A 119 32.84 16.79 16.81
CA THR A 119 32.72 18.17 16.30
C THR A 119 31.36 18.50 15.65
N PRO A 120 30.78 17.65 14.77
CA PRO A 120 29.47 17.96 14.18
C PRO A 120 28.34 18.00 15.21
N VAL A 121 28.34 17.10 16.20
CA VAL A 121 27.34 17.06 17.27
C VAL A 121 27.50 18.28 18.18
N ARG A 122 28.74 18.68 18.48
CA ARG A 122 29.04 19.90 19.24
C ARG A 122 28.55 21.16 18.53
N GLY A 123 28.80 21.27 17.22
CA GLY A 123 28.30 22.40 16.42
C GLY A 123 26.78 22.48 16.44
N MET A 124 26.10 21.35 16.32
CA MET A 124 24.64 21.28 16.35
C MET A 124 24.06 21.64 17.73
N LEU A 125 24.69 21.20 18.83
CA LEU A 125 24.28 21.55 20.19
C LEU A 125 24.49 23.04 20.50
N ASN A 126 25.62 23.61 20.06
CA ASN A 126 25.91 25.03 20.22
C ASN A 126 24.96 25.93 19.40
N ALA A 127 24.50 25.45 18.25
CA ALA A 127 23.51 26.14 17.42
C ALA A 127 22.09 26.16 18.05
N GLY A 128 21.88 25.36 19.09
CA GLY A 128 20.65 25.33 19.87
C GLY A 128 19.51 24.51 19.25
N PRO A 129 18.40 24.38 20.00
CA PRO A 129 17.28 23.51 19.61
C PRO A 129 16.54 23.98 18.34
N THR A 130 16.59 25.27 18.02
CA THR A 130 15.96 25.81 16.81
C THR A 130 16.62 25.28 15.54
N VAL A 131 17.96 25.27 15.49
CA VAL A 131 18.68 24.75 14.32
C VAL A 131 18.47 23.24 14.18
N PHE A 132 18.43 22.53 15.30
CA PHE A 132 18.11 21.11 15.33
C PHE A 132 16.73 20.79 14.75
N THR A 133 15.70 21.51 15.18
CA THR A 133 14.32 21.31 14.69
C THR A 133 14.17 21.67 13.21
N LEU A 134 14.80 22.77 12.76
CA LEU A 134 14.81 23.16 11.34
C LEU A 134 15.50 22.11 10.46
N LEU A 135 16.62 21.56 10.91
CA LEU A 135 17.33 20.50 10.18
C LEU A 135 16.47 19.25 10.04
N ILE A 136 15.82 18.80 11.13
CA ILE A 136 14.90 17.66 11.11
C ILE A 136 13.72 17.93 10.18
N ALA A 137 13.11 19.11 10.26
CA ALA A 137 12.00 19.49 9.41
C ALA A 137 12.41 19.48 7.93
N GLY A 138 13.56 20.09 7.59
CA GLY A 138 14.11 20.11 6.25
C GLY A 138 14.37 18.71 5.69
N MET A 139 15.05 17.85 6.46
CA MET A 139 15.29 16.45 6.06
C MET A 139 13.98 15.67 5.89
N SER A 140 12.98 15.93 6.74
CA SER A 140 11.66 15.27 6.67
C SER A 140 10.87 15.68 5.44
N VAL A 141 10.94 16.95 5.03
CA VAL A 141 10.36 17.44 3.77
C VAL A 141 11.03 16.76 2.58
N VAL A 142 12.38 16.74 2.54
CA VAL A 142 13.14 16.10 1.45
C VAL A 142 12.83 14.60 1.37
N PHE A 143 12.84 13.91 2.50
CA PHE A 143 12.50 12.48 2.57
C PHE A 143 11.10 12.21 2.03
N THR A 144 10.12 13.01 2.47
CA THR A 144 8.72 12.89 2.05
C THR A 144 8.59 13.13 0.55
N ALA A 145 9.21 14.19 0.04
CA ALA A 145 9.18 14.55 -1.37
C ALA A 145 9.77 13.43 -2.25
N ILE A 146 10.96 12.90 -1.91
CA ILE A 146 11.61 11.84 -2.69
C ILE A 146 10.73 10.59 -2.75
N HIS A 147 10.18 10.14 -1.61
CA HIS A 147 9.36 8.92 -1.58
C HIS A 147 8.03 9.10 -2.30
N TRP A 148 7.40 10.26 -2.14
CA TRP A 148 6.15 10.57 -2.80
C TRP A 148 6.31 10.73 -4.32
N LEU A 149 7.38 11.41 -4.76
CA LEU A 149 7.71 11.55 -6.18
C LEU A 149 8.04 10.20 -6.80
N ARG A 150 8.83 9.35 -6.14
CA ARG A 150 9.10 7.98 -6.63
C ARG A 150 7.83 7.14 -6.73
N ALA A 151 6.94 7.19 -5.74
CA ALA A 151 5.67 6.47 -5.78
C ALA A 151 4.81 6.91 -6.98
N ARG A 152 4.82 8.22 -7.31
CA ARG A 152 4.13 8.77 -8.48
C ARG A 152 4.80 8.41 -9.79
N ALA A 153 6.13 8.48 -9.86
CA ALA A 153 6.90 8.16 -11.06
C ALA A 153 6.68 6.70 -11.50
N ILE A 154 6.48 5.80 -10.54
CA ILE A 154 6.19 4.37 -10.78
C ILE A 154 4.71 4.14 -11.16
N GLY A 155 3.83 5.13 -10.99
CA GLY A 155 2.41 4.97 -11.30
C GLY A 155 1.66 4.07 -10.31
N LEU A 156 2.12 4.00 -9.05
CA LEU A 156 1.49 3.12 -8.06
C LEU A 156 0.01 3.48 -7.83
N PRO A 157 -0.90 2.49 -7.80
CA PRO A 157 -2.29 2.72 -7.47
C PRO A 157 -2.43 3.21 -6.03
N ARG A 158 -3.52 3.92 -5.71
CA ARG A 158 -3.75 4.32 -4.31
C ARG A 158 -4.05 3.07 -3.50
N TRP A 159 -3.60 3.03 -2.25
CA TRP A 159 -3.90 1.92 -1.34
C TRP A 159 -5.40 1.64 -1.17
N ARG A 160 -6.25 2.65 -1.34
CA ARG A 160 -7.70 2.51 -1.26
C ARG A 160 -8.29 1.76 -2.45
N ASP A 161 -7.58 1.76 -3.57
CA ASP A 161 -7.97 1.21 -4.87
C ASP A 161 -7.41 -0.22 -5.08
N LEU A 162 -6.54 -0.66 -4.16
CA LEU A 162 -6.10 -2.07 -3.96
C LEU A 162 -7.06 -2.84 -3.04
#